data_AF-A0A5D4XQB2-F1
#
_entry.id   AF-A0A5D4XQB2-F1
#
_cell.length_a   1.000
_cell.length_b   1.000
_cell.length_c   1.000
_cell.angle_alpha   90.00
_cell.angle_beta   90.00
_cell.angle_gamma   90.00
#
_symmetry.space_group_name_H-M   'P 1'
#
loop_
_entity.id
_entity.type
_entity.pdbx_description
1 polymer ?
#
loop_
_entity_poly.entity_id
_entity_poly.type
_entity_poly.pdbx_seq_one_letter_code
_entity_poly.pdbx_strand_id
1 'polypeptide(L)'
;MIPVLPVDEVRAAIAGDAWERATALLQAHDRAVVAAVSAVDFSTQPQAPWRALLAAQQALAAEVQAARDEVGRTLDKLGQDQRGARAWARALA
;
A
#
# COMPACT_ATOMS: atom_id res chain seq x y z
N MET A 1 -21.47 9.74 -8.79
CA MET A 1 -21.30 8.52 -7.96
C MET A 1 -19.88 8.55 -7.40
N ILE A 2 -19.69 8.24 -6.12
CA ILE A 2 -18.35 8.23 -5.51
C ILE A 2 -17.74 6.83 -5.69
N PRO A 3 -16.52 6.69 -6.23
CA PRO A 3 -15.87 5.41 -6.39
C PRO A 3 -15.60 4.74 -5.04
N VAL A 4 -15.80 3.43 -4.99
CA VAL A 4 -15.51 2.62 -3.81
C VAL A 4 -14.09 2.08 -3.93
N LEU A 5 -13.27 2.32 -2.90
CA LEU A 5 -11.90 1.81 -2.84
C LEU A 5 -11.94 0.28 -2.64
N PRO A 6 -11.31 -0.53 -3.53
CA PRO A 6 -11.30 -1.99 -3.43
C PRO A 6 -10.25 -2.47 -2.41
N VAL A 7 -10.44 -2.10 -1.14
CA VAL A 7 -9.46 -2.37 -0.06
C VAL A 7 -9.22 -3.85 0.12
N ASP A 8 -10.30 -4.64 0.19
CA ASP A 8 -10.20 -6.07 0.48
C ASP A 8 -9.56 -6.84 -0.67
N GLU A 9 -9.86 -6.47 -1.92
CA GLU A 9 -9.24 -7.07 -3.10
C GLU A 9 -7.76 -6.70 -3.22
N VAL A 10 -7.38 -5.46 -2.88
CA VAL A 10 -5.97 -5.05 -2.85
C VAL A 10 -5.22 -5.81 -1.77
N ARG A 11 -5.78 -5.93 -0.56
CA ARG A 11 -5.18 -6.72 0.54
C ARG A 11 -5.02 -8.18 0.16
N ALA A 12 -6.04 -8.79 -0.45
CA ALA A 12 -5.99 -10.17 -0.91
C ALA A 12 -4.93 -10.38 -2.01
N ALA A 13 -4.81 -9.45 -2.95
CA ALA A 13 -3.78 -9.51 -3.99
C ALA A 13 -2.36 -9.40 -3.40
N ILE A 14 -2.15 -8.49 -2.44
CA ILE A 14 -0.87 -8.35 -1.73
C ILE A 14 -0.53 -9.63 -0.94
N ALA A 15 -1.49 -10.16 -0.19
CA ALA A 15 -1.30 -11.39 0.59
C ALA A 15 -1.00 -12.62 -0.28
N GLY A 16 -1.49 -12.63 -1.52
CA GLY A 16 -1.22 -13.68 -2.51
C GLY A 16 -0.01 -13.42 -3.41
N ASP A 17 0.87 -12.45 -3.09
CA ASP A 17 2.03 -12.04 -3.90
C ASP A 17 1.68 -11.56 -5.33
N ALA A 18 0.40 -11.25 -5.57
CA ALA A 18 -0.14 -10.83 -6.86
C ALA A 18 0.00 -9.31 -7.02
N TRP A 19 1.24 -8.79 -6.99
CA TRP A 19 1.53 -7.35 -7.02
C TRP A 19 0.97 -6.64 -8.25
N GLU A 20 1.11 -7.23 -9.44
CA GLU A 20 0.56 -6.67 -10.67
C GLU A 20 -0.96 -6.48 -10.59
N ARG A 21 -1.66 -7.43 -9.97
CA ARG A 21 -3.11 -7.36 -9.74
C ARG A 21 -3.46 -6.24 -8.76
N ALA A 22 -2.71 -6.13 -7.65
CA ALA A 22 -2.89 -5.03 -6.70
C ALA A 22 -2.69 -3.67 -7.38
N THR A 23 -1.65 -3.53 -8.21
CA THR A 23 -1.40 -2.30 -9.00
C THR A 23 -2.53 -2.01 -9.98
N ALA A 24 -3.02 -3.01 -10.71
CA ALA A 24 -4.12 -2.84 -11.66
C ALA A 24 -5.42 -2.38 -10.98
N LEU A 25 -5.73 -2.92 -9.79
CA LEU A 25 -6.89 -2.49 -8.98
C LEU A 25 -6.76 -1.02 -8.56
N LEU A 26 -5.59 -0.61 -8.07
CA LEU A 26 -5.35 0.77 -7.67
C LEU A 26 -5.41 1.75 -8.86
N GLN A 27 -4.86 1.38 -10.01
CA GLN A 27 -4.95 2.20 -11.23
C GLN A 27 -6.38 2.32 -11.77
N ALA A 28 -7.17 1.24 -11.68
CA ALA A 28 -8.58 1.28 -12.06
C ALA A 28 -9.38 2.21 -11.13
N HIS A 29 -9.12 2.13 -9.82
CA HIS A 29 -9.70 3.04 -8.84
C HIS A 29 -9.31 4.50 -9.08
N ASP A 30 -8.03 4.77 -9.35
CA ASP A 30 -7.53 6.11 -9.66
C ASP A 30 -8.26 6.73 -10.87
N ARG A 31 -8.37 5.99 -11.98
CA ARG A 31 -9.13 6.44 -13.15
C ARG A 31 -10.60 6.72 -12.81
N ALA A 32 -11.22 5.90 -11.97
CA ALA A 32 -12.59 6.12 -11.52
C ALA A 32 -12.73 7.37 -10.64
N VAL A 33 -11.75 7.65 -9.78
CA VAL A 33 -11.69 8.86 -8.94
C VAL A 33 -11.52 10.10 -9.82
N VAL A 34 -10.58 10.09 -10.76
CA VAL A 34 -10.37 11.20 -11.69
C VAL A 34 -11.66 11.51 -12.45
N ALA A 35 -12.30 10.50 -13.05
CA ALA A 35 -13.54 10.67 -13.78
C ALA A 35 -14.68 11.21 -12.89
N ALA A 36 -14.80 10.72 -11.66
CA ALA A 36 -15.84 11.15 -10.74
C ALA A 36 -15.62 12.58 -10.24
N VAL A 37 -14.38 12.97 -9.92
CA VAL A 37 -14.04 14.33 -9.47
C VAL A 37 -14.25 15.35 -10.59
N SER A 38 -13.90 15.03 -11.83
CA SER A 38 -14.11 15.92 -12.99
C SER A 38 -15.58 16.24 -13.26
N ALA A 39 -16.51 15.41 -12.78
CA ALA A 39 -17.95 15.60 -12.94
C ALA A 39 -18.64 16.24 -11.72
N VAL A 40 -17.90 16.58 -10.66
CA VAL A 40 -18.46 17.08 -9.40
C VAL A 40 -18.35 18.60 -9.32
N ASP A 41 -19.48 19.22 -9.01
CA ASP A 41 -19.52 20.58 -8.50
C ASP A 41 -19.48 20.57 -6.96
N PHE A 42 -18.34 20.94 -6.39
CA PHE A 42 -18.11 20.96 -4.95
C PHE A 42 -18.79 22.14 -4.23
N SER A 43 -19.36 23.10 -4.95
CA SER A 43 -20.15 24.18 -4.36
C SER A 43 -21.56 23.75 -3.98
N THR A 44 -22.08 22.71 -4.64
CA THR A 44 -23.45 22.21 -4.47
C THR A 44 -23.52 20.81 -3.87
N GLN A 45 -22.44 20.01 -3.99
CA GLN A 45 -22.41 18.65 -3.45
C GLN A 45 -21.76 18.54 -2.06
N PRO A 46 -22.22 17.60 -1.22
CA PRO A 46 -21.64 17.38 0.10
C PRO A 46 -20.22 16.83 -0.02
N GLN A 47 -19.28 17.45 0.71
CA GLN A 47 -17.87 17.08 0.73
C GLN A 47 -17.56 15.87 1.63
N ALA A 48 -18.44 15.56 2.58
CA ALA A 48 -18.22 14.52 3.59
C ALA A 48 -17.84 13.15 3.02
N PRO A 49 -18.50 12.62 1.97
CA PRO A 49 -18.16 11.29 1.47
C PRO A 49 -16.87 11.29 0.62
N TRP A 50 -16.46 12.43 0.05
CA TRP A 50 -15.13 12.58 -0.56
C TRP A 50 -14.02 12.58 0.48
N ARG A 51 -14.24 13.23 1.63
CA ARG A 51 -13.31 13.19 2.76
C ARG A 51 -13.19 11.78 3.35
N ALA A 52 -14.29 11.04 3.41
CA ALA A 52 -14.27 9.63 3.84
C ALA A 52 -13.46 8.76 2.88
N LEU A 53 -13.61 8.95 1.56
CA LEU A 53 -12.81 8.25 0.55
C LEU A 53 -11.30 8.57 0.71
N LEU A 54 -10.95 9.84 0.90
CA LEU A 54 -9.55 10.24 1.12
C LEU A 54 -8.97 9.60 2.38
N ALA A 55 -9.73 9.56 3.48
CA ALA A 55 -9.31 8.93 4.72
C ALA A 55 -9.05 7.41 4.52
N ALA A 56 -9.91 6.73 3.77
CA ALA A 56 -9.73 5.32 3.43
C ALA A 56 -8.46 5.07 2.57
N GLN A 57 -8.20 5.94 1.60
CA GLN A 57 -6.98 5.88 0.77
C GLN A 57 -5.71 6.09 1.60
N GLN A 58 -5.72 7.06 2.52
CA GLN A 58 -4.60 7.32 3.43
C GLN A 58 -4.36 6.15 4.39
N ALA A 59 -5.42 5.53 4.92
CA ALA A 59 -5.32 4.35 5.77
C ALA A 59 -4.65 3.18 5.03
N LEU A 60 -5.11 2.88 3.80
CA LEU A 60 -4.50 1.83 2.98
C LEU A 60 -3.03 2.12 2.65
N ALA A 61 -2.69 3.37 2.33
CA ALA A 61 -1.31 3.77 2.08
C ALA A 61 -0.41 3.56 3.32
N ALA A 62 -0.92 3.91 4.50
CA ALA A 62 -0.21 3.71 5.76
C ALA A 62 0.01 2.22 6.07
N GLU A 63 -0.98 1.36 5.80
CA GLU A 63 -0.85 -0.10 5.94
C GLU A 63 0.25 -0.66 5.04
N VAL A 64 0.27 -0.28 3.76
CA VAL A 64 1.29 -0.74 2.79
C VAL A 64 2.68 -0.24 3.19
N GLN A 65 2.77 1.01 3.65
CA GLN A 65 4.03 1.57 4.11
C GLN A 65 4.56 0.83 5.35
N ALA A 66 3.70 0.56 6.33
CA ALA A 66 4.08 -0.20 7.52
C ALA A 66 4.57 -1.62 7.18
N ALA A 67 3.89 -2.30 6.25
CA ALA A 67 4.30 -3.61 5.77
C ALA A 67 5.68 -3.57 5.09
N ARG A 68 5.90 -2.58 4.21
CA ARG A 68 7.21 -2.37 3.55
C ARG A 68 8.32 -2.12 4.57
N ASP A 69 8.06 -1.26 5.56
CA ASP A 69 9.06 -0.87 6.55
C ASP A 69 9.41 -2.04 7.50
N GLU A 70 8.46 -2.94 7.79
CA GLU A 70 8.73 -4.21 8.49
C GLU A 70 9.62 -5.17 7.67
N VAL A 71 9.34 -5.32 6.37
CA VAL A 71 10.18 -6.11 5.47
C VAL A 71 11.59 -5.55 5.41
N GLY A 72 11.74 -4.23 5.31
CA GLY A 72 13.04 -3.55 5.34
C GLY A 72 13.83 -3.86 6.61
N ARG A 73 13.21 -3.72 7.79
CA ARG A 73 13.83 -4.07 9.07
C ARG A 73 14.25 -5.54 9.15
N THR A 74 13.44 -6.44 8.60
CA THR A 74 13.76 -7.88 8.57
C THR A 74 14.96 -8.16 7.68
N LEU A 75 15.06 -7.51 6.51
CA LEU A 75 16.21 -7.65 5.61
C LEU A 75 17.50 -7.10 6.23
N ASP A 76 17.43 -5.96 6.92
CA ASP A 76 18.58 -5.38 7.62
C ASP A 76 19.13 -6.32 8.69
N LYS A 77 18.23 -6.93 9.48
CA LYS A 77 18.58 -7.93 10.50
C LYS A 77 19.26 -9.15 9.87
N LEU A 78 18.70 -9.70 8.80
CA LEU A 78 19.30 -10.82 8.06
C LEU A 78 20.73 -10.48 7.58
N GLY A 79 20.91 -9.26 7.07
CA GLY A 79 22.22 -8.77 6.64
C GLY A 79 23.23 -8.65 7.79
N GLN A 80 22.80 -8.22 8.98
CA GLN A 80 23.62 -8.20 10.19
C GLN A 80 24.01 -9.60 10.64
N ASP A 81 23.05 -10.53 10.68
CA ASP A 81 23.27 -11.92 11.09
C ASP A 81 24.27 -12.63 10.16
N GLN A 82 24.17 -12.44 8.84
CA GLN A 82 25.14 -12.98 7.89
C GLN A 82 26.56 -12.43 8.10
N ARG A 83 26.70 -11.13 8.42
CA ARG A 83 28.01 -10.54 8.72
C ARG A 83 28.60 -11.12 10.00
N GLY A 84 27.77 -11.30 11.04
CA GLY A 84 28.17 -11.94 12.30
C GLY A 84 28.63 -13.38 12.10
N ALA A 85 27.87 -14.18 11.36
CA ALA A 85 28.21 -15.58 11.06
C ALA A 85 29.53 -15.68 10.26
N ARG A 86 29.75 -14.79 9.28
CA ARG A 86 31.01 -14.74 8.52
C ARG A 86 32.20 -14.32 9.38
N ALA A 87 32.02 -13.39 10.33
CA ALA A 87 33.08 -12.99 11.24
C ALA A 87 33.47 -14.14 12.18
N TRP A 88 32.49 -14.86 12.73
CA TRP A 88 32.71 -16.06 13.53
C TRP A 88 33.42 -17.17 12.76
N ALA A 89 32.99 -17.46 11.53
CA ALA A 89 33.62 -18.47 10.69
C ALA A 89 35.09 -18.15 10.38
N ARG A 90 35.45 -16.87 10.21
CA ARG A 90 36.85 -16.45 10.03
C ARG A 90 37.67 -16.50 11.31
N ALA A 91 37.06 -16.33 12.48
CA ALA A 91 37.75 -16.39 13.77
C ALA A 91 38.06 -17.83 14.20
N LEU A 92 37.33 -18.82 13.67
CA LEU A 92 37.54 -20.25 13.90
C LEU A 92 38.46 -20.94 12.87
N ALA A 93 38.85 -20.24 11.80
CA ALA A 93 39.73 -20.74 10.74
C ALA A 93 41.17 -20.25 10.96
#